data_AF-A0A969EKE6-F1
#
_entry.id   AF-A0A969EKE6-F1
#
_cell.length_a   1.000
_cell.length_b   1.000
_cell.length_c   1.000
_cell.angle_alpha   90.00
_cell.angle_beta   90.00
_cell.angle_gamma   90.00
#
_symmetry.space_group_name_H-M   'P 1'
#
loop_
_entity.id
_entity.type
_entity.pdbx_description
1 polymer ?
#
loop_
_entity_poly.entity_id
_entity_poly.type
_entity_poly.pdbx_seq_one_letter_code
_entity_poly.pdbx_strand_id
1 'polypeptide(L)' 'MDLVVDFETSDPFEYTDNYFDLKFKLEKILNRSIDLLENKAIKNPFLRENIDKSKILVYAQ' A
#
# COMPACT_ATOMS: atom_id res chain seq x y z
N MET A 1 -3.32 5.05 -9.63
CA MET A 1 -1.90 5.05 -9.22
C MET A 1 -1.77 3.96 -8.20
N ASP A 2 -0.77 3.11 -8.35
CA ASP A 2 -0.68 1.87 -7.59
C ASP A 2 0.43 2.00 -6.54
N LEU A 3 0.11 1.69 -5.30
CA LEU A 3 1.01 1.82 -4.17
C LEU A 3 1.05 0.49 -3.41
N VAL A 4 2.26 0.10 -3.01
CA VAL A 4 2.46 -1.00 -2.07
C VAL A 4 2.78 -0.39 -0.72
N VAL A 5 2.02 -0.78 0.31
CA VAL A 5 2.16 -0.26 1.67
C VAL A 5 2.41 -1.36 2.68
N ASP A 6 3.06 -0.99 3.76
CA ASP A 6 3.28 -1.83 4.92
C ASP A 6 3.08 -0.96 6.17
N PHE A 7 2.31 -1.45 7.14
CA PHE A 7 2.00 -0.70 8.36
C PHE A 7 2.49 -1.46 9.57
N GLU A 8 3.18 -0.77 10.47
CA GLU A 8 3.69 -1.33 11.72
C GLU A 8 2.62 -1.30 12.82
N THR A 9 1.61 -2.15 12.70
CA THR A 9 0.62 -2.38 13.77
C THR A 9 0.19 -3.84 13.81
N SER A 10 -0.04 -4.36 15.01
CA SER A 10 -0.60 -5.69 15.24
C SER A 10 -2.13 -5.67 15.41
N ASP A 11 -2.74 -4.50 15.56
CA ASP A 11 -4.20 -4.35 15.72
C ASP A 11 -4.89 -4.37 14.35
N PRO A 12 -5.79 -5.35 14.08
CA PRO A 12 -6.53 -5.42 12.82
C PRO A 12 -7.44 -4.20 12.55
N PHE A 13 -7.98 -3.56 13.59
CA PHE A 13 -8.84 -2.40 13.43
C PHE A 13 -8.02 -1.18 13.02
N GLU A 14 -6.94 -0.89 13.76
CA GLU A 14 -6.01 0.18 13.42
C GLU A 14 -5.41 -0.02 12.02
N TYR A 15 -5.08 -1.27 11.66
CA TYR A 15 -4.59 -1.59 10.33
C TYR A 15 -5.60 -1.24 9.23
N THR A 16 -6.88 -1.57 9.46
CA THR A 16 -7.97 -1.29 8.51
C THR A 16 -8.19 0.21 8.38
N ASP A 17 -8.21 0.93 9.50
CA ASP A 17 -8.36 2.38 9.53
C ASP A 17 -7.21 3.06 8.79
N ASN A 18 -5.95 2.69 9.10
CA ASN A 18 -4.76 3.22 8.42
C ASN A 18 -4.80 3.00 6.90
N TYR A 19 -5.24 1.82 6.46
CA TYR A 19 -5.37 1.50 5.04
C TYR A 19 -6.38 2.43 4.34
N PHE A 20 -7.61 2.55 4.87
CA PHE A 20 -8.67 3.35 4.24
C PHE A 20 -8.41 4.84 4.36
N ASP A 21 -7.89 5.30 5.51
CA ASP A 21 -7.53 6.69 5.71
C ASP A 21 -6.45 7.14 4.72
N LEU A 22 -5.39 6.35 4.56
CA LEU A 22 -4.34 6.64 3.59
C LEU A 22 -4.90 6.67 2.16
N LYS A 23 -5.73 5.68 1.81
CA LYS A 23 -6.38 5.60 0.49
C LYS A 23 -7.14 6.88 0.16
N PHE A 24 -8.13 7.21 0.98
CA PHE A 24 -9.06 8.28 0.67
C PHE A 24 -8.42 9.66 0.79
N LYS A 25 -7.46 9.84 1.71
CA LYS A 25 -6.71 11.10 1.81
C LYS A 25 -5.82 11.31 0.58
N LEU A 26 -5.13 10.27 0.10
CA LEU A 26 -4.32 10.38 -1.13
C LEU A 26 -5.19 10.62 -2.36
N GLU A 27 -6.31 9.91 -2.51
CA GLU A 27 -7.26 10.14 -3.61
C GLU A 27 -7.76 11.58 -3.64
N LYS A 28 -8.07 12.15 -2.46
CA LYS A 28 -8.50 13.54 -2.32
C LYS A 28 -7.40 14.54 -2.67
N ILE A 29 -6.17 14.31 -2.23
CA ILE A 29 -5.04 15.23 -2.47
C ILE A 29 -4.63 15.21 -3.95
N LEU A 30 -4.57 14.02 -4.56
CA LEU A 30 -4.10 13.85 -5.93
C LEU A 30 -5.20 13.96 -6.98
N ASN A 31 -6.47 14.01 -6.54
CA ASN A 31 -7.66 14.03 -7.37
C ASN A 31 -7.67 12.91 -8.43
N ARG A 32 -7.22 11.72 -8.03
CA ARG A 32 -7.07 10.52 -8.87
C ARG A 32 -7.29 9.28 -8.02
N SER A 33 -7.81 8.22 -8.62
CA SER A 33 -7.97 6.94 -7.90
C SER A 33 -6.63 6.30 -7.58
N ILE A 34 -6.56 5.76 -6.36
CA ILE A 34 -5.39 5.08 -5.80
C ILE A 34 -5.75 3.61 -5.57
N ASP A 35 -4.93 2.73 -6.14
CA ASP A 35 -4.93 1.31 -5.78
C ASP A 35 -3.87 1.07 -4.71
N LEU A 36 -4.27 0.45 -3.60
CA LEU A 36 -3.40 0.17 -2.46
C LEU A 36 -3.30 -1.34 -2.27
N LEU A 37 -2.09 -1.86 -2.42
CA LEU A 37 -1.76 -3.25 -2.16
C LEU A 37 -0.97 -3.34 -0.86
N GLU A 38 -1.39 -4.24 0.02
CA GLU A 38 -0.62 -4.55 1.23
C GLU A 38 0.54 -5.46 0.87
N ASN A 39 1.75 -5.09 1.30
CA ASN A 39 2.95 -5.89 1.05
C ASN A 39 2.79 -7.34 1.54
N LYS A 40 2.21 -7.54 2.73
CA LYS A 40 1.94 -8.88 3.31
C LYS A 40 0.90 -9.71 2.55
N ALA A 41 0.00 -9.08 1.80
CA ALA A 41 -1.06 -9.78 1.05
C ALA A 41 -0.54 -10.37 -0.28
N ILE A 42 0.62 -9.92 -0.78
CA ILE A 42 1.22 -10.40 -2.02
C ILE A 42 1.90 -11.76 -1.76
N LYS A 43 1.12 -12.83 -1.93
CA LYS A 43 1.58 -14.22 -1.70
C LYS A 43 2.21 -14.88 -2.92
N ASN A 44 1.87 -14.43 -4.14
CA ASN A 44 2.41 -15.01 -5.36
C ASN A 44 3.85 -14.52 -5.56
N PRO A 45 4.86 -15.42 -5.58
CA PRO A 45 6.27 -15.03 -5.70
C PRO A 45 6.59 -14.36 -7.04
N PHE A 46 5.94 -14.77 -8.13
CA PHE A 46 6.15 -14.16 -9.45
C PHE A 46 5.57 -12.73 -9.50
N LEU A 47 4.42 -12.50 -8.87
CA LEU A 47 3.86 -11.15 -8.76
C LEU A 47 4.78 -10.26 -7.92
N ARG A 48 5.25 -10.77 -6.77
CA ARG A 48 6.20 -10.07 -5.90
C ARG A 48 7.45 -9.66 -6.64
N GLU A 49 8.08 -10.59 -7.36
CA GLU A 49 9.30 -10.32 -8.12
C GLU A 49 9.10 -9.22 -9.17
N ASN A 50 7.97 -9.23 -9.89
CA ASN A 50 7.67 -8.19 -10.88
C ASN A 50 7.45 -6.81 -10.24
N ILE A 51 6.75 -6.76 -9.11
CA ILE A 51 6.57 -5.53 -8.32
C ILE A 51 7.93 -5.05 -7.82
N ASP A 52 8.74 -5.92 -7.22
CA ASP A 52 10.04 -5.56 -6.64
C ASP A 52 11.02 -5.02 -7.70
N LYS A 53 10.94 -5.50 -8.95
CA LYS A 53 11.75 -5.00 -10.07
C LYS A 53 11.34 -3.61 -10.57
N SER A 54 10.10 -3.19 -10.34
CA SER A 54 9.52 -1.97 -10.92
C SER A 54 9.15 -0.91 -9.90
N LYS A 55 9.00 -1.28 -8.62
CA LYS A 55 8.64 -0.37 -7.53
C LYS A 55 9.75 0.65 -7.28
N ILE A 56 9.34 1.83 -6.85
CA ILE A 56 10.23 2.89 -6.43
C ILE A 56 9.93 3.16 -4.96
N LEU A 57 10.97 3.26 -4.13
CA LEU A 57 10.80 3.62 -2.73
C LEU A 57 10.35 5.09 -2.63
N VAL A 58 9.18 5.32 -2.03
CA VAL A 58 8.64 6.66 -1.81
C VAL A 58 8.92 7.12 -0.37
N TYR A 59 8.74 6.22 0.60
CA TYR A 59 8.95 6.50 2.03
C TYR A 59 9.26 5.18 2.76
N ALA A 60 10.20 5.23 3.70
CA ALA A 60 10.47 4.20 4.69
C ALA A 60 11.05 4.89 5.94
N GLN A 61 10.68 4.40 7.12
CA GLN A 61 11.20 4.84 8.41
C GLN A 61 11.91 3.68 9.10
#